data_AF-A0A7S1AQM6-F1
#
_entry.id   AF-A0A7S1AQM6-F1
#
_cell.length_a   1.000
_cell.length_b   1.000
_cell.length_c   1.000
_cell.angle_alpha   90.00
_cell.angle_beta   90.00
_cell.angle_gamma   90.00
#
_symmetry.space_group_name_H-M   'P 1'
#
loop_
_entity.id
_entity.type
_entity.pdbx_description
1 polymer ?
#
loop_
_entity_poly.entity_id
_entity_poly.type
_entity_poly.pdbx_seq_one_letter_code
_entity_poly.pdbx_strand_id
1 'polypeptide(L)'
;YLVFVGFSPGFIRVLRVSRVVRSLRMLRLFRYSYVVRRLRVLTLAIMNCRMMLVWAVIVLLLLVFLFAIVFLNAISQYVTDINDTNSPHVDKMRVFFGSLPMTCLTLFMAIAGGIDWWDVVELLLEIHTAYAIIFVMFVVISVLAVLNVINAMFVQDAMESTRVDIDLRMQGEAEETRQMLARLTNIFHEMDPGASGVVSEDDFVSLAETGNLNLLLSFLGLHLADSLTLFKLLDADGDGDLAIDEFVMGCMRLKGRSNFINTEVLLRETNKLLKEAVTDHKRDLVTLSQNVDQICESLGIAMSSVIT
;
A
#
# COMPACT_ATOMS: atom_id res chain seq x y z
N TYR A 1 -74.37 -10.55 -25.36
CA TYR A 1 -73.53 -9.93 -24.32
C TYR A 1 -72.24 -10.73 -24.16
N LEU A 2 -71.17 -10.33 -24.84
CA LEU A 2 -69.81 -10.84 -24.60
C LEU A 2 -68.88 -9.62 -24.61
N VAL A 3 -68.36 -9.31 -23.42
CA VAL A 3 -67.52 -8.16 -23.13
C VAL A 3 -66.13 -8.40 -23.71
N PHE A 4 -65.75 -7.59 -24.70
CA PHE A 4 -64.35 -7.44 -25.13
C PHE A 4 -63.58 -6.77 -23.99
N VAL A 5 -62.82 -7.56 -23.23
CA VAL A 5 -61.85 -7.03 -22.27
C VAL A 5 -60.69 -6.43 -23.06
N GLY A 6 -60.70 -5.10 -23.20
CA GLY A 6 -59.61 -4.35 -23.81
C GLY A 6 -58.36 -4.43 -22.95
N PHE A 7 -57.39 -5.24 -23.37
CA PHE A 7 -56.04 -5.21 -22.79
C PHE A 7 -55.39 -3.86 -23.14
N SER A 8 -55.07 -3.07 -22.12
CA SER A 8 -54.41 -1.78 -22.31
C SER A 8 -53.00 -1.97 -22.92
N PRO A 9 -52.52 -1.06 -23.79
CA PRO A 9 -51.19 -1.15 -24.40
C PRO A 9 -50.04 -1.24 -23.36
N GLY A 10 -50.27 -0.73 -22.15
CA GLY A 10 -49.34 -0.84 -21.02
C GLY A 10 -49.14 -2.28 -20.54
N PHE A 11 -50.20 -3.09 -20.51
CA PHE A 11 -50.13 -4.50 -20.10
C PHE A 11 -49.28 -5.33 -21.08
N ILE A 12 -49.36 -5.03 -22.38
CA ILE A 12 -48.54 -5.66 -23.41
C ILE A 12 -47.06 -5.28 -23.25
N ARG A 13 -46.74 -4.04 -22.85
CA ARG A 13 -45.35 -3.62 -22.53
C ARG A 13 -44.81 -4.35 -21.30
N VAL A 14 -45.62 -4.49 -20.25
CA VAL A 14 -45.26 -5.24 -19.03
C VAL A 14 -45.01 -6.72 -19.33
N LEU A 15 -45.82 -7.35 -20.19
CA LEU A 15 -45.60 -8.73 -20.64
C LEU A 15 -44.30 -8.90 -21.45
N ARG A 16 -43.88 -7.90 -22.25
CA ARG A 16 -42.57 -7.93 -22.93
C ARG A 16 -41.41 -7.86 -21.94
N VAL A 17 -41.51 -7.02 -20.91
CA VAL A 17 -40.51 -6.93 -19.82
C VAL A 17 -40.40 -8.26 -19.04
N SER A 18 -41.50 -9.00 -18.87
CA SER A 18 -41.48 -10.32 -18.20
C SER A 18 -40.61 -11.38 -18.91
N ARG A 19 -40.42 -11.26 -20.24
CA ARG A 19 -39.50 -12.14 -21.00
C ARG A 19 -38.03 -11.83 -20.75
N VAL A 20 -37.71 -10.56 -20.46
CA VAL A 20 -36.36 -10.13 -20.06
C VAL A 20 -35.99 -10.78 -18.73
N VAL A 21 -36.93 -10.86 -17.78
CA VAL A 21 -36.73 -11.53 -16.48
C VAL A 21 -36.40 -13.03 -16.64
N ARG A 22 -36.96 -13.70 -17.65
CA ARG A 22 -36.59 -15.09 -17.99
C ARG A 22 -35.15 -15.18 -18.50
N SER A 23 -34.72 -14.23 -19.31
CA SER A 23 -33.36 -14.15 -19.85
C SER A 23 -32.32 -13.88 -18.75
N LEU A 24 -32.68 -13.13 -17.70
CA LEU A 24 -31.85 -12.93 -16.51
C LEU A 24 -31.54 -14.23 -15.74
N ARG A 25 -32.33 -15.30 -15.91
CA ARG A 25 -31.98 -16.61 -15.32
C ARG A 25 -30.72 -17.21 -15.94
N MET A 26 -30.40 -16.88 -17.19
CA MET A 26 -29.15 -17.34 -17.83
C MET A 26 -27.91 -16.72 -17.16
N LEU A 27 -28.03 -15.59 -16.45
CA LEU A 27 -26.95 -15.04 -15.61
C LEU A 27 -26.52 -15.99 -14.49
N ARG A 28 -27.37 -16.95 -14.10
CA ARG A 28 -27.00 -18.00 -13.14
C ARG A 28 -25.97 -18.98 -13.70
N LEU A 29 -25.95 -19.21 -15.02
CA LEU A 29 -24.96 -20.07 -15.69
C LEU A 29 -23.58 -19.40 -15.74
N PHE A 30 -23.54 -18.07 -15.81
CA PHE A 30 -22.29 -17.32 -15.73
C PHE A 30 -21.63 -17.42 -14.35
N ARG A 31 -22.38 -17.71 -13.27
CA ARG A 31 -21.89 -17.81 -11.88
C ARG A 31 -20.71 -18.78 -11.71
N TYR A 32 -20.61 -19.80 -12.57
CA TYR A 32 -19.53 -20.80 -12.57
C TYR A 32 -18.43 -20.53 -13.61
N SER A 33 -18.55 -19.47 -14.41
CA SER A 33 -17.53 -19.10 -15.39
C SER A 33 -16.35 -18.36 -14.74
N TYR A 34 -15.15 -18.54 -15.32
CA TYR A 34 -13.95 -17.79 -14.97
C TYR A 34 -14.15 -16.24 -15.06
N VAL A 35 -15.03 -15.79 -15.96
CA VAL A 35 -15.41 -14.38 -16.14
C VAL A 35 -16.08 -13.81 -14.90
N VAL A 36 -16.92 -14.58 -14.20
CA VAL A 36 -17.56 -14.12 -12.96
C VAL A 36 -16.57 -13.96 -11.81
N ARG A 37 -15.45 -14.70 -11.80
CA ARG A 37 -14.40 -14.46 -10.81
C ARG A 37 -13.74 -13.09 -11.01
N ARG A 38 -13.42 -12.73 -12.26
CA ARG A 38 -12.87 -11.39 -12.61
C ARG A 38 -13.87 -10.27 -12.36
N LEU A 39 -15.14 -10.47 -12.75
CA LEU A 39 -16.20 -9.51 -12.45
C LEU A 39 -16.42 -9.35 -10.94
N ARG A 40 -16.34 -10.43 -10.16
CA ARG A 40 -16.48 -10.39 -8.69
C ARG A 40 -15.40 -9.54 -8.03
N VAL A 41 -14.16 -9.66 -8.48
CA VAL A 41 -13.04 -8.84 -7.99
C VAL A 41 -13.25 -7.37 -8.35
N LEU A 42 -13.62 -7.07 -9.60
CA LEU A 42 -13.95 -5.70 -10.03
C LEU A 42 -15.14 -5.12 -9.27
N THR A 43 -16.21 -5.90 -9.04
CA THR A 43 -17.37 -5.44 -8.27
C THR A 43 -17.02 -5.22 -6.80
N LEU A 44 -16.11 -6.01 -6.23
CA LEU A 44 -15.66 -5.82 -4.86
C LEU A 44 -14.86 -4.51 -4.73
N ALA A 45 -13.96 -4.22 -5.68
CA ALA A 45 -13.24 -2.94 -5.74
C ALA A 45 -14.19 -1.73 -5.85
N ILE A 46 -15.20 -1.81 -6.72
CA ILE A 46 -16.25 -0.78 -6.84
C ILE A 46 -17.05 -0.65 -5.53
N MET A 47 -17.39 -1.76 -4.88
CA MET A 47 -18.12 -1.76 -3.61
C MET A 47 -17.29 -1.18 -2.46
N ASN A 48 -15.97 -1.28 -2.50
CA ASN A 48 -15.09 -0.66 -1.51
C ASN A 48 -15.01 0.86 -1.71
N CYS A 49 -15.01 1.34 -2.95
CA CYS A 49 -14.97 2.78 -3.25
C CYS A 49 -16.33 3.49 -3.16
N ARG A 50 -17.44 2.74 -3.04
CA ARG A 50 -18.81 3.28 -3.13
C ARG A 50 -19.11 4.39 -2.11
N MET A 51 -18.56 4.32 -0.91
CA MET A 51 -18.83 5.31 0.14
C MET A 51 -18.21 6.67 -0.20
N MET A 52 -16.98 6.68 -0.72
CA MET A 52 -16.32 7.91 -1.15
C MET A 52 -17.01 8.54 -2.35
N LEU A 53 -17.46 7.72 -3.31
CA LEU A 53 -18.24 8.18 -4.47
C LEU A 53 -19.57 8.82 -4.08
N VAL A 54 -20.27 8.28 -3.09
CA VAL A 54 -21.53 8.86 -2.60
C VAL A 54 -21.29 10.26 -2.04
N TRP A 55 -20.27 10.45 -1.20
CA TRP A 55 -19.94 11.77 -0.65
C TRP A 55 -19.51 12.76 -1.73
N ALA A 56 -18.73 12.31 -2.71
CA ALA A 56 -18.35 13.12 -3.86
C ALA A 56 -19.56 13.60 -4.68
N VAL A 57 -20.51 12.71 -4.96
CA VAL A 57 -21.76 13.04 -5.66
C VAL A 57 -22.60 14.02 -4.84
N ILE A 58 -22.68 13.84 -3.52
CA ILE A 58 -23.40 14.77 -2.62
C ILE A 58 -22.77 16.17 -2.69
N VAL A 59 -21.44 16.27 -2.61
CA VAL A 59 -20.72 17.55 -2.70
C VAL A 59 -20.96 18.21 -4.07
N LEU A 60 -20.92 17.44 -5.16
CA LEU A 60 -21.19 17.95 -6.50
C LEU A 60 -22.64 18.46 -6.63
N LEU A 61 -23.62 17.70 -6.12
CA LEU A 61 -25.04 18.11 -6.14
C LEU A 61 -25.28 19.37 -5.31
N LEU A 62 -24.63 19.49 -4.16
CA LEU A 62 -24.71 20.69 -3.31
C LEU A 62 -24.12 21.90 -4.03
N LEU A 63 -22.96 21.73 -4.68
CA LEU A 63 -22.34 22.78 -5.48
C LEU A 63 -23.25 23.22 -6.62
N VAL A 64 -23.79 22.28 -7.41
CA VAL A 64 -24.76 22.57 -8.49
C VAL A 64 -25.97 23.32 -7.94
N PHE A 65 -26.52 22.89 -6.80
CA PHE A 65 -27.67 23.53 -6.17
C PHE A 65 -27.41 24.98 -5.76
N LEU A 66 -26.25 25.26 -5.14
CA LEU A 66 -25.88 26.62 -4.72
C LEU A 66 -25.78 27.57 -5.92
N PHE A 67 -25.08 27.16 -6.98
CA PHE A 67 -24.94 27.97 -8.19
C PHE A 67 -26.27 28.09 -8.95
N ALA A 68 -27.11 27.05 -8.95
CA ALA A 68 -28.41 27.08 -9.58
C ALA A 68 -29.31 28.17 -8.99
N ILE A 69 -29.29 28.36 -7.66
CA ILE A 69 -30.03 29.44 -7.00
C ILE A 69 -29.54 30.82 -7.48
N VAL A 70 -28.23 31.02 -7.59
CA VAL A 70 -27.65 32.30 -8.04
C VAL A 70 -28.10 32.63 -9.46
N PHE A 71 -27.96 31.70 -10.40
CA PHE A 71 -28.34 31.94 -11.80
C PHE A 71 -29.85 32.05 -12.00
N LEU A 72 -30.64 31.23 -11.32
CA LEU A 72 -32.10 31.31 -11.38
C LEU A 72 -32.60 32.67 -10.89
N ASN A 73 -32.05 33.18 -9.78
CA ASN A 73 -32.43 34.50 -9.28
C ASN A 73 -32.03 35.61 -10.25
N ALA A 74 -30.82 35.56 -10.82
CA ALA A 74 -30.34 36.56 -11.79
C ALA A 74 -31.23 36.61 -13.04
N ILE A 75 -31.52 35.45 -13.62
CA ILE A 75 -32.35 35.34 -14.83
C ILE A 75 -33.81 35.70 -14.53
N SER A 76 -34.34 35.29 -13.39
CA SER A 76 -35.71 35.66 -13.00
C SER A 76 -35.87 37.17 -12.83
N GLN A 77 -34.87 37.86 -12.29
CA GLN A 77 -34.87 39.33 -12.18
C GLN A 77 -34.81 39.96 -13.57
N TYR A 78 -33.84 39.57 -14.40
CA TYR A 78 -33.67 40.08 -15.75
C TYR A 78 -34.93 39.91 -16.64
N VAL A 79 -35.56 38.73 -16.59
CA VAL A 79 -36.78 38.43 -17.35
C VAL A 79 -37.99 39.22 -16.84
N THR A 80 -38.01 39.64 -15.57
CA THR A 80 -39.08 40.47 -15.01
C THR A 80 -38.89 41.95 -15.37
N ASP A 81 -37.64 42.41 -15.43
CA ASP A 81 -37.30 43.81 -15.71
C ASP A 81 -37.48 44.18 -17.20
N ILE A 82 -37.36 43.21 -18.10
CA ILE A 82 -37.57 43.42 -19.53
C ILE A 82 -39.05 43.27 -19.90
N ASN A 83 -39.67 44.38 -20.31
CA ASN A 83 -41.05 44.43 -20.83
C ASN A 83 -41.24 43.75 -22.21
N ASP A 84 -40.15 43.32 -22.86
CA ASP A 84 -40.19 42.66 -24.17
C ASP A 84 -40.09 41.14 -24.03
N THR A 85 -41.23 40.50 -23.81
CA THR A 85 -41.33 39.05 -23.60
C THR A 85 -41.09 38.22 -24.86
N ASN A 86 -40.96 38.84 -26.04
CA ASN A 86 -40.89 38.14 -27.35
C ASN A 86 -39.46 38.04 -27.91
N SER A 87 -38.43 38.32 -27.11
CA SER A 87 -37.04 38.11 -27.53
C SER A 87 -36.70 36.60 -27.54
N PRO A 88 -36.07 36.08 -28.63
CA PRO A 88 -35.66 34.68 -28.71
C PRO A 88 -34.66 34.26 -27.62
N HIS A 89 -33.97 35.21 -26.98
CA HIS A 89 -33.08 34.96 -25.84
C HIS A 89 -33.87 34.64 -24.56
N VAL A 90 -34.99 35.32 -24.33
CA VAL A 90 -35.85 35.11 -23.16
C VAL A 90 -36.51 33.72 -23.21
N ASP A 91 -36.89 33.26 -24.40
CA ASP A 91 -37.43 31.91 -24.59
C ASP A 91 -36.39 30.84 -24.23
N LYS A 92 -35.14 30.99 -24.70
CA LYS A 92 -34.04 30.09 -24.33
C LYS A 92 -33.76 30.12 -22.83
N MET A 93 -33.78 31.30 -22.20
CA MET A 93 -33.63 31.45 -20.75
C MET A 93 -34.74 30.69 -20.00
N ARG A 94 -35.99 30.76 -20.44
CA ARG A 94 -37.11 30.02 -19.82
C ARG A 94 -36.98 28.50 -19.98
N VAL A 95 -36.43 28.03 -21.10
CA VAL A 95 -36.18 26.59 -21.31
C VAL A 95 -35.12 26.06 -20.34
N PHE A 96 -34.00 26.76 -20.19
CA PHE A 96 -32.88 26.30 -19.37
C PHE A 96 -33.00 26.65 -17.88
N PHE A 97 -33.69 27.74 -17.56
CA PHE A 97 -33.76 28.32 -16.20
C PHE A 97 -35.20 28.55 -15.72
N GLY A 98 -36.20 27.88 -16.31
CA GLY A 98 -37.61 28.07 -15.93
C GLY A 98 -37.99 27.56 -14.54
N SER A 99 -37.17 26.69 -13.93
CA SER A 99 -37.37 26.21 -12.56
C SER A 99 -36.04 25.81 -11.92
N LEU A 100 -36.02 25.67 -10.60
CA LEU A 100 -34.82 25.25 -9.87
C LEU A 100 -34.31 23.85 -10.29
N PRO A 101 -35.15 22.79 -10.39
CA PRO A 101 -34.69 21.49 -10.88
C PRO A 101 -34.17 21.55 -12.31
N MET A 102 -34.80 22.36 -13.18
CA MET A 102 -34.35 22.53 -14.55
C MET A 102 -33.02 23.27 -14.62
N THR A 103 -32.82 24.29 -13.78
CA THR A 103 -31.54 25.00 -13.67
C THR A 103 -30.43 24.07 -13.19
N CYS A 104 -30.69 23.26 -12.16
CA CYS A 104 -29.75 22.24 -11.72
C CYS A 104 -29.40 21.25 -12.84
N LEU A 105 -30.40 20.83 -13.63
CA LEU A 105 -30.19 19.96 -14.79
C LEU A 105 -29.34 20.65 -15.86
N THR A 106 -29.61 21.92 -16.20
CA THR A 106 -28.82 22.72 -17.15
C THR A 106 -27.36 22.82 -16.73
N LEU A 107 -27.10 23.15 -15.46
CA LEU A 107 -25.74 23.22 -14.93
C LEU A 107 -25.04 21.85 -14.96
N PHE A 108 -25.77 20.77 -14.66
CA PHE A 108 -25.24 19.41 -14.80
C PHE A 108 -24.95 19.05 -16.27
N MET A 109 -25.84 19.40 -17.21
CA MET A 109 -25.65 19.17 -18.64
C MET A 109 -24.43 19.93 -19.17
N ALA A 110 -24.17 21.15 -18.69
CA ALA A 110 -23.00 21.93 -19.09
C ALA A 110 -21.66 21.29 -18.67
N ILE A 111 -21.62 20.62 -17.50
CA ILE A 111 -20.40 19.92 -17.03
C ILE A 111 -20.28 18.49 -17.57
N ALA A 112 -21.41 17.83 -17.85
CA ALA A 112 -21.47 16.46 -18.33
C ALA A 112 -21.37 16.34 -19.86
N GLY A 113 -21.34 17.47 -20.59
CA GLY A 113 -21.29 17.51 -22.05
C GLY A 113 -22.64 17.22 -22.73
N GLY A 114 -23.76 17.48 -22.04
CA GLY A 114 -25.11 17.37 -22.60
C GLY A 114 -25.53 18.57 -23.44
N ILE A 115 -25.02 19.77 -23.11
CA ILE A 115 -25.16 21.01 -23.88
C ILE A 115 -23.79 21.71 -23.93
N ASP A 116 -23.55 22.49 -24.97
CA ASP A 116 -22.33 23.29 -25.04
C ASP A 116 -22.37 24.36 -23.94
N TRP A 117 -21.34 24.42 -23.11
CA TRP A 117 -21.24 25.41 -22.02
C TRP A 117 -21.31 26.85 -22.55
N TRP A 118 -20.94 27.07 -23.82
CA TRP A 118 -21.06 28.34 -24.50
C TRP A 118 -22.52 28.80 -24.64
N ASP A 119 -23.47 27.89 -24.92
CA ASP A 119 -24.89 28.22 -25.05
C ASP A 119 -25.45 28.82 -23.76
N VAL A 120 -24.89 28.45 -22.62
CA VAL A 120 -25.25 29.00 -21.31
C VAL A 120 -24.57 30.34 -21.06
N VAL A 121 -23.28 30.46 -21.39
CA VAL A 121 -22.51 31.71 -21.23
C VAL A 121 -23.10 32.83 -22.07
N GLU A 122 -23.48 32.54 -23.33
CA GLU A 122 -24.11 33.51 -24.22
C GLU A 122 -25.35 34.15 -23.57
N LEU A 123 -26.22 33.34 -22.94
CA LEU A 123 -27.40 33.84 -22.25
C LEU A 123 -27.05 34.68 -21.01
N LEU A 124 -25.99 34.32 -20.27
CA LEU A 124 -25.58 35.06 -19.08
C LEU A 124 -24.90 36.40 -19.43
N LEU A 125 -24.26 36.50 -20.59
CA LEU A 125 -23.64 37.75 -21.07
C LEU A 125 -24.68 38.83 -21.40
N GLU A 126 -25.88 38.44 -21.83
CA GLU A 126 -27.02 39.36 -22.05
C GLU A 126 -27.45 40.06 -20.76
N ILE A 127 -27.27 39.41 -19.61
CA ILE A 127 -27.61 39.99 -18.30
C ILE A 127 -26.47 40.88 -17.83
N HIS A 128 -25.30 40.28 -17.59
CA HIS A 128 -24.11 40.98 -17.15
C HIS A 128 -22.88 40.07 -17.23
N THR A 129 -21.73 40.63 -17.61
CA THR A 129 -20.46 39.89 -17.75
C THR A 129 -20.02 39.18 -16.47
N ALA A 130 -20.38 39.71 -15.29
CA ALA A 130 -20.08 39.07 -14.01
C ALA A 130 -20.70 37.67 -13.86
N TYR A 131 -21.93 37.45 -14.37
CA TYR A 131 -22.57 36.13 -14.29
C TYR A 131 -21.88 35.10 -15.18
N ALA A 132 -21.39 35.52 -16.35
CA ALA A 132 -20.57 34.67 -17.21
C ALA A 132 -19.26 34.25 -16.51
N ILE A 133 -18.59 35.17 -15.82
CA ILE A 133 -17.36 34.86 -15.04
C ILE A 133 -17.67 33.86 -13.92
N ILE A 134 -18.75 34.08 -13.16
CA ILE A 134 -19.19 33.17 -12.09
C ILE A 134 -19.51 31.77 -12.65
N PHE A 135 -20.15 31.69 -13.83
CA PHE A 135 -20.45 30.42 -14.48
C PHE A 135 -19.20 29.68 -14.95
N VAL A 136 -18.23 30.37 -15.54
CA VAL A 136 -16.95 29.75 -15.92
C VAL A 136 -16.21 29.22 -14.69
N MET A 137 -16.22 29.97 -13.58
CA MET A 137 -15.67 29.49 -12.31
C MET A 137 -16.39 28.24 -11.80
N PHE A 138 -17.71 28.19 -11.89
CA PHE A 138 -18.49 26.99 -11.58
C PHE A 138 -18.07 25.78 -12.43
N VAL A 139 -17.92 25.96 -13.74
CA VAL A 139 -17.50 24.89 -14.66
C VAL A 139 -16.11 24.39 -14.29
N VAL A 140 -15.15 25.29 -14.08
CA VAL A 140 -13.78 24.93 -13.69
C VAL A 140 -13.75 24.16 -12.37
N ILE A 141 -14.42 24.67 -11.33
CA ILE A 141 -14.45 24.00 -10.02
C ILE A 141 -15.14 22.64 -10.13
N SER A 142 -16.23 22.53 -10.87
CA SER A 142 -16.98 21.27 -11.03
C SER A 142 -16.17 20.23 -11.79
N VAL A 143 -15.49 20.61 -12.87
CA VAL A 143 -14.61 19.71 -13.64
C VAL A 143 -13.43 19.25 -12.78
N LEU A 144 -12.78 20.17 -12.05
CA LEU A 144 -11.71 19.82 -11.12
C LEU A 144 -12.20 18.91 -9.99
N ALA A 145 -13.39 19.16 -9.44
CA ALA A 145 -13.99 18.30 -8.42
C ALA A 145 -14.22 16.88 -8.95
N VAL A 146 -14.82 16.74 -10.15
CA VAL A 146 -15.04 15.42 -10.78
C VAL A 146 -13.70 14.70 -11.03
N LEU A 147 -12.71 15.40 -11.58
CA LEU A 147 -11.38 14.83 -11.82
C LEU A 147 -10.68 14.41 -10.52
N ASN A 148 -10.78 15.23 -9.46
CA ASN A 148 -10.20 14.91 -8.16
C ASN A 148 -10.86 13.69 -7.52
N VAL A 149 -12.17 13.48 -7.72
CA VAL A 149 -12.88 12.29 -7.24
C VAL A 149 -12.39 11.02 -7.96
N ILE A 150 -12.22 11.10 -9.28
CA ILE A 150 -11.68 9.99 -10.07
C ILE A 150 -10.23 9.68 -9.64
N ASN A 151 -9.39 10.70 -9.47
CA ASN A 151 -8.02 10.53 -9.01
C ASN A 151 -7.96 9.94 -7.60
N ALA A 152 -8.80 10.40 -6.68
CA ALA A 152 -8.88 9.86 -5.33
C ALA A 152 -9.27 8.37 -5.32
N MET A 153 -10.15 7.93 -6.24
CA MET A 153 -10.50 6.52 -6.41
C MET A 153 -9.30 5.68 -6.85
N PHE A 154 -8.49 6.16 -7.82
CA PHE A 154 -7.28 5.46 -8.23
C PHE A 154 -6.22 5.39 -7.12
N VAL A 155 -6.07 6.47 -6.35
CA VAL A 155 -5.17 6.49 -5.19
C VAL A 155 -5.65 5.53 -4.11
N GLN A 156 -6.94 5.48 -3.83
CA GLN A 156 -7.53 4.57 -2.85
C GLN A 156 -7.31 3.10 -3.23
N ASP A 157 -7.53 2.74 -4.50
CA ASP A 157 -7.30 1.38 -5.01
C ASP A 157 -5.81 0.98 -4.92
N ALA A 158 -4.91 1.89 -5.29
CA ALA A 158 -3.47 1.68 -5.14
C ALA A 158 -3.06 1.48 -3.66
N MET A 159 -3.60 2.29 -2.75
CA MET A 159 -3.32 2.17 -1.32
C MET A 159 -3.89 0.89 -0.70
N GLU A 160 -5.09 0.47 -1.11
CA GLU A 160 -5.72 -0.76 -0.63
C GLU A 160 -4.94 -2.01 -1.09
N SER A 161 -4.47 -2.03 -2.34
CA SER A 161 -3.63 -3.12 -2.84
C SER A 161 -2.32 -3.27 -2.04
N THR A 162 -1.70 -2.14 -1.66
CA THR A 162 -0.48 -2.15 -0.84
C THR A 162 -0.76 -2.65 0.57
N ARG A 163 -1.90 -2.29 1.17
CA ARG A 163 -2.29 -2.76 2.52
C ARG A 163 -2.55 -4.25 2.56
N VAL A 164 -3.25 -4.79 1.57
CA VAL A 164 -3.51 -6.23 1.46
C VAL A 164 -2.20 -7.00 1.36
N ASP A 165 -1.24 -6.51 0.57
CA ASP A 165 0.08 -7.14 0.46
C ASP A 165 0.86 -7.09 1.79
N ILE A 166 0.79 -5.99 2.54
CA ILE A 166 1.43 -5.89 3.85
C ILE A 166 0.80 -6.87 4.85
N ASP A 167 -0.53 -6.89 4.97
CA ASP A 167 -1.23 -7.76 5.92
C ASP A 167 -0.99 -9.25 5.60
N LEU A 168 -0.99 -9.62 4.32
CA LEU A 168 -0.66 -10.98 3.89
C LEU A 168 0.78 -11.35 4.22
N ARG A 169 1.72 -10.42 4.05
CA ARG A 169 3.13 -10.64 4.44
C ARG A 169 3.29 -10.77 5.95
N MET A 170 2.62 -9.92 6.74
CA MET A 170 2.66 -10.00 8.20
C MET A 170 2.08 -11.32 8.72
N GLN A 171 0.97 -11.79 8.13
CA GLN A 171 0.39 -13.09 8.46
C GLN A 171 1.31 -14.25 8.05
N GLY A 172 1.95 -14.16 6.89
CA GLY A 172 2.94 -15.14 6.44
C GLY A 172 4.12 -15.26 7.41
N GLU A 173 4.73 -14.13 7.78
CA GLU A 173 5.87 -14.11 8.71
C GLU A 173 5.49 -14.61 10.11
N ALA A 174 4.30 -14.25 10.62
CA ALA A 174 3.83 -14.73 11.92
C ALA A 174 3.60 -16.24 11.94
N GLU A 175 3.01 -16.80 10.88
CA GLU A 175 2.78 -18.24 10.77
C GLU A 175 4.10 -19.02 10.59
N GLU A 176 5.05 -18.51 9.80
CA GLU A 176 6.39 -19.08 9.71
C GLU A 176 7.11 -19.09 11.06
N THR A 177 7.01 -17.98 11.81
CA THR A 177 7.57 -17.87 13.16
C THR A 177 6.95 -18.89 14.10
N ARG A 178 5.62 -19.05 14.08
CA ARG A 178 4.89 -20.01 14.90
C ARG A 178 5.27 -21.45 14.58
N GLN A 179 5.37 -21.80 13.29
CA GLN A 179 5.80 -23.13 12.85
C GLN A 179 7.24 -23.42 13.27
N MET A 180 8.10 -22.41 13.24
CA MET A 180 9.49 -22.55 13.68
C MET A 180 9.59 -22.77 15.18
N LEU A 181 8.87 -22.00 16.00
CA LEU A 181 8.82 -22.20 17.45
C LEU A 181 8.39 -23.64 17.77
N ALA A 182 7.30 -24.12 17.15
CA ALA A 182 6.82 -25.48 17.35
C ALA A 182 7.87 -26.55 16.97
N ARG A 183 8.61 -26.36 15.88
CA ARG A 183 9.69 -27.28 15.48
C ARG A 183 10.85 -27.29 16.48
N LEU A 184 11.29 -26.11 16.93
CA LEU A 184 12.37 -25.98 17.92
C LEU A 184 11.98 -26.60 19.27
N THR A 185 10.75 -26.36 19.73
CA THR A 185 10.19 -27.01 20.93
C THR A 185 10.20 -28.53 20.81
N ASN A 186 9.82 -29.08 19.65
CA ASN A 186 9.88 -30.53 19.43
C ASN A 186 11.30 -31.07 19.46
N ILE A 187 12.27 -30.37 18.86
CA ILE A 187 13.69 -30.77 18.90
C ILE A 187 14.20 -30.77 20.34
N PHE A 188 13.81 -29.77 21.15
CA PHE A 188 14.17 -29.74 22.57
C PHE A 188 13.64 -30.95 23.33
N HIS A 189 12.38 -31.33 23.11
CA HIS A 189 11.81 -32.52 23.72
C HIS A 189 12.48 -33.84 23.27
N GLU A 190 13.04 -33.89 22.06
CA GLU A 190 13.85 -35.04 21.63
C GLU A 190 15.22 -35.09 22.34
N MET A 191 15.78 -33.94 22.70
CA MET A 191 17.04 -33.82 23.46
C MET A 191 16.87 -34.07 24.96
N ASP A 192 15.68 -33.81 25.52
CA ASP A 192 15.35 -34.03 26.94
C ASP A 192 14.30 -35.17 27.11
N PRO A 193 14.65 -36.44 26.84
CA PRO A 193 13.73 -37.56 26.99
C PRO A 193 13.31 -37.80 28.46
N GLY A 194 14.08 -37.26 29.41
CA GLY A 194 13.78 -37.31 30.84
C GLY A 194 12.74 -36.29 31.29
N ALA A 195 12.37 -35.33 30.43
CA ALA A 195 11.53 -34.17 30.77
C ALA A 195 12.05 -33.42 32.02
N SER A 196 13.37 -33.32 32.15
CA SER A 196 14.04 -32.57 33.21
C SER A 196 13.82 -31.06 33.08
N GLY A 197 13.51 -30.59 31.87
CA GLY A 197 13.30 -29.19 31.52
C GLY A 197 14.59 -28.45 31.13
N VAL A 198 15.74 -29.12 31.21
CA VAL A 198 17.08 -28.57 30.94
C VAL A 198 17.95 -29.59 30.21
N VAL A 199 18.93 -29.13 29.44
CA VAL A 199 19.90 -30.00 28.76
C VAL A 199 21.31 -29.55 29.11
N SER A 200 22.11 -30.43 29.72
CA SER A 200 23.48 -30.10 30.12
C SER A 200 24.42 -29.93 28.92
N GLU A 201 25.54 -29.22 29.08
CA GLU A 201 26.56 -29.05 28.04
C GLU A 201 27.02 -30.40 27.45
N ASP A 202 27.31 -31.38 28.30
CA ASP A 202 27.79 -32.70 27.90
C ASP A 202 26.75 -33.47 27.07
N ASP A 203 25.48 -33.41 27.50
CA ASP A 203 24.37 -34.04 26.77
C ASP A 203 24.19 -33.36 25.40
N PHE A 204 24.20 -32.04 25.35
CA PHE A 204 24.06 -31.29 24.11
C PHE A 204 25.19 -31.59 23.10
N VAL A 205 26.45 -31.60 23.55
CA VAL A 205 27.61 -31.90 22.70
C VAL A 205 27.53 -33.33 22.17
N SER A 206 27.19 -34.31 23.01
CA SER A 206 27.05 -35.71 22.58
C SER A 206 25.91 -35.92 21.58
N LEU A 207 24.78 -35.22 21.74
CA LEU A 207 23.65 -35.19 20.79
C LEU A 207 24.01 -34.50 19.46
N ALA A 208 24.87 -33.48 19.50
CA ALA A 208 25.36 -32.81 18.30
C ALA A 208 26.33 -33.69 17.49
N GLU A 209 27.18 -34.46 18.17
CA GLU A 209 28.17 -35.36 17.55
C GLU A 209 27.55 -36.64 16.96
N THR A 210 26.42 -37.11 17.51
CA THR A 210 25.65 -38.25 16.95
C THR A 210 24.92 -37.92 15.63
N GLY A 211 25.02 -36.67 15.15
CA GLY A 211 24.72 -36.25 13.79
C GLY A 211 23.27 -35.83 13.52
N ASN A 212 22.32 -36.25 14.35
CA ASN A 212 20.89 -35.96 14.11
C ASN A 212 20.53 -34.50 14.42
N LEU A 213 21.08 -33.94 15.52
CA LEU A 213 20.85 -32.54 15.92
C LEU A 213 21.46 -31.54 14.93
N ASN A 214 22.69 -31.79 14.46
CA ASN A 214 23.33 -30.95 13.44
C ASN A 214 22.58 -30.94 12.11
N LEU A 215 21.99 -32.07 11.70
CA LEU A 215 21.12 -32.14 10.52
C LEU A 215 19.81 -31.35 10.71
N LEU A 216 19.17 -31.47 11.87
CA LEU A 216 17.94 -30.75 12.21
C LEU A 216 18.17 -29.23 12.27
N LEU A 217 19.26 -28.79 12.91
CA LEU A 217 19.66 -27.39 12.98
C LEU A 217 20.07 -26.83 11.62
N SER A 218 20.78 -27.62 10.80
CA SER A 218 21.10 -27.27 9.42
C SER A 218 19.84 -27.09 8.57
N PHE A 219 18.81 -27.91 8.75
CA PHE A 219 17.53 -27.75 8.06
C PHE A 219 16.80 -26.46 8.47
N LEU A 220 17.08 -25.94 9.66
CA LEU A 220 16.57 -24.66 10.16
C LEU A 220 17.42 -23.46 9.74
N GLY A 221 18.49 -23.68 8.97
CA GLY A 221 19.41 -22.65 8.48
C GLY A 221 20.51 -22.26 9.49
N LEU A 222 20.71 -23.05 10.54
CA LEU A 222 21.78 -22.86 11.52
C LEU A 222 22.94 -23.79 11.16
N HIS A 223 23.98 -23.23 10.55
CA HIS A 223 25.22 -23.95 10.24
C HIS A 223 26.30 -23.53 11.23
N LEU A 224 26.66 -24.41 12.15
CA LEU A 224 27.78 -24.20 13.06
C LEU A 224 28.70 -25.40 13.00
N ALA A 225 30.00 -25.13 12.91
CA ALA A 225 31.04 -26.16 12.83
C ALA A 225 31.42 -26.74 14.20
N ASP A 226 31.01 -26.09 15.29
CA ASP A 226 31.37 -26.43 16.66
C ASP A 226 30.14 -26.38 17.59
N SER A 227 29.80 -27.53 18.17
CA SER A 227 28.67 -27.72 19.10
C SER A 227 28.90 -27.02 20.44
N LEU A 228 30.15 -26.94 20.90
CA LEU A 228 30.53 -26.28 22.14
C LEU A 228 30.29 -24.77 22.05
N THR A 229 30.71 -24.17 20.93
CA THR A 229 30.48 -22.75 20.65
C THR A 229 28.99 -22.45 20.48
N LEU A 230 28.21 -23.35 19.88
CA LEU A 230 26.75 -23.19 19.80
C LEU A 230 26.10 -23.21 21.18
N PHE A 231 26.46 -24.16 22.04
CA PHE A 231 25.91 -24.24 23.40
C PHE A 231 26.11 -22.94 24.17
N LYS A 232 27.34 -22.41 24.20
CA LYS A 232 27.70 -21.14 24.84
C LYS A 232 27.02 -19.91 24.23
N LEU A 233 26.51 -20.00 23.01
CA LEU A 233 25.74 -18.94 22.36
C LEU A 233 24.24 -19.02 22.68
N LEU A 234 23.77 -20.19 23.12
CA LEU A 234 22.37 -20.43 23.50
C LEU A 234 22.18 -20.22 25.01
N ASP A 235 23.07 -20.76 25.84
CA ASP A 235 23.15 -20.57 27.29
C ASP A 235 23.38 -19.07 27.59
N ALA A 236 22.33 -18.41 28.07
CA ALA A 236 22.33 -16.96 28.22
C ALA A 236 22.73 -16.52 29.63
N ASP A 237 22.48 -17.37 30.63
CA ASP A 237 22.82 -17.10 32.03
C ASP A 237 24.17 -17.72 32.47
N GLY A 238 24.71 -18.64 31.68
CA GLY A 238 26.03 -19.23 31.88
C GLY A 238 26.06 -20.26 32.99
N ASP A 239 24.92 -20.87 33.33
CA ASP A 239 24.82 -21.83 34.42
C ASP A 239 25.27 -23.26 34.03
N GLY A 240 25.50 -23.49 32.72
CA GLY A 240 25.98 -24.77 32.17
C GLY A 240 24.85 -25.74 31.81
N ASP A 241 23.60 -25.35 32.00
CA ASP A 241 22.40 -26.05 31.61
C ASP A 241 21.63 -25.20 30.57
N LEU A 242 20.95 -25.85 29.63
CA LEU A 242 20.20 -25.15 28.59
C LEU A 242 18.71 -25.36 28.78
N ALA A 243 18.01 -24.29 29.17
CA ALA A 243 16.56 -24.33 29.30
C ALA A 243 15.85 -24.24 27.94
N ILE A 244 14.58 -24.67 27.88
CA ILE A 244 13.80 -24.68 26.64
C ILE A 244 13.64 -23.29 26.01
N ASP A 245 13.44 -22.27 26.85
CA ASP A 245 13.29 -20.89 26.42
C ASP A 245 14.62 -20.33 25.90
N GLU A 246 15.75 -20.67 26.52
CA GLU A 246 17.08 -20.31 26.03
C GLU A 246 17.41 -20.98 24.70
N PHE A 247 17.12 -22.27 24.56
CA PHE A 247 17.30 -23.00 23.30
C PHE A 247 16.44 -22.39 22.18
N VAL A 248 15.14 -22.22 22.42
CA VAL A 248 14.19 -21.74 21.40
C VAL A 248 14.47 -20.28 21.04
N MET A 249 14.60 -19.39 22.03
CA MET A 249 14.87 -17.97 21.80
C MET A 249 16.28 -17.76 21.25
N GLY A 250 17.26 -18.54 21.69
CA GLY A 250 18.61 -18.55 21.17
C GLY A 250 18.64 -18.95 19.69
N CYS A 251 18.00 -20.05 19.31
CA CYS A 251 17.90 -20.47 17.90
C CYS A 251 17.16 -19.44 17.03
N MET A 252 16.08 -18.85 17.53
CA MET A 252 15.35 -17.76 16.86
C MET A 252 16.22 -16.52 16.66
N ARG A 253 16.99 -16.14 17.68
CA ARG A 253 17.96 -15.04 17.63
C ARG A 253 19.06 -15.33 16.61
N LEU A 254 19.60 -16.55 16.59
CA LEU A 254 20.66 -16.94 15.68
C LEU A 254 20.17 -16.96 14.22
N LYS A 255 18.95 -17.42 13.96
CA LYS A 255 18.35 -17.40 12.62
C LYS A 255 18.05 -15.98 12.14
N GLY A 256 17.45 -15.14 12.99
CA GLY A 256 17.20 -13.73 12.66
C GLY A 256 18.50 -12.94 12.43
N ARG A 257 19.60 -13.42 13.02
CA ARG A 257 20.96 -12.92 12.83
C ARG A 257 21.79 -13.73 11.83
N SER A 258 21.23 -14.57 10.94
CA SER A 258 22.06 -15.36 10.01
C SER A 258 22.94 -14.49 9.09
N ASN A 259 22.55 -13.23 8.86
CA ASN A 259 23.42 -12.22 8.24
C ASN A 259 24.42 -11.57 9.24
N PHE A 260 24.10 -11.47 10.53
CA PHE A 260 24.91 -10.80 11.54
C PHE A 260 25.97 -11.70 12.20
N ILE A 261 25.73 -13.00 12.41
CA ILE A 261 26.72 -13.89 13.04
C ILE A 261 27.94 -14.06 12.14
N ASN A 262 27.71 -14.30 10.84
CA ASN A 262 28.81 -14.29 9.86
C ASN A 262 29.53 -12.95 9.89
N THR A 263 28.80 -11.83 9.98
CA THR A 263 29.41 -10.49 10.03
C THR A 263 30.19 -10.25 11.32
N GLU A 264 29.75 -10.75 12.46
CA GLU A 264 30.38 -10.54 13.77
C GLU A 264 31.60 -11.45 13.98
N VAL A 265 31.56 -12.67 13.46
CA VAL A 265 32.73 -13.55 13.32
C VAL A 265 33.74 -12.92 12.35
N LEU A 266 33.29 -12.44 11.18
CA LEU A 266 34.14 -11.72 10.23
C LEU A 266 34.72 -10.44 10.86
N LEU A 267 33.95 -9.73 11.68
CA LEU A 267 34.40 -8.51 12.37
C LEU A 267 35.48 -8.84 13.40
N ARG A 268 35.36 -9.95 14.12
CA ARG A 268 36.38 -10.40 15.07
C ARG A 268 37.67 -10.81 14.35
N GLU A 269 37.55 -11.55 13.25
CA GLU A 269 38.70 -12.00 12.47
C GLU A 269 39.40 -10.83 11.76
N THR A 270 38.65 -9.93 11.14
CA THR A 270 39.18 -8.70 10.54
C THR A 270 39.86 -7.81 11.59
N ASN A 271 39.27 -7.61 12.77
CA ASN A 271 39.92 -6.84 13.84
C ASN A 271 41.21 -7.49 14.35
N LYS A 272 41.29 -8.82 14.36
CA LYS A 272 42.52 -9.54 14.71
C LYS A 272 43.61 -9.30 13.66
N LEU A 273 43.28 -9.47 12.38
CA LEU A 273 44.19 -9.23 11.25
C LEU A 273 44.66 -7.77 11.20
N LEU A 274 43.78 -6.81 11.48
CA LEU A 274 44.12 -5.38 11.51
C LEU A 274 45.11 -5.06 12.63
N LYS A 275 44.94 -5.66 13.80
CA LYS A 275 45.91 -5.50 14.91
C LYS A 275 47.27 -6.07 14.54
N GLU A 276 47.31 -7.26 13.95
CA GLU A 276 48.54 -7.92 13.50
C GLU A 276 49.27 -7.07 12.45
N ALA A 277 48.55 -6.60 11.42
CA ALA A 277 49.10 -5.74 10.37
C ALA A 277 49.63 -4.39 10.91
N VAL A 278 48.92 -3.77 11.87
CA VAL A 278 49.37 -2.52 12.50
C VAL A 278 50.65 -2.76 13.31
N THR A 279 50.75 -3.88 14.03
CA THR A 279 51.98 -4.22 14.76
C THR A 279 53.16 -4.48 13.84
N ASP A 280 52.94 -5.14 12.71
CA ASP A 280 54.00 -5.40 11.73
C ASP A 280 54.43 -4.12 11.02
N HIS A 281 53.48 -3.28 10.59
CA HIS A 281 53.81 -1.99 9.98
C HIS A 281 54.58 -1.06 10.93
N LYS A 282 54.27 -1.10 12.23
CA LYS A 282 55.02 -0.37 13.25
C LYS A 282 56.46 -0.88 13.38
N ARG A 283 56.70 -2.19 13.28
CA ARG A 283 58.06 -2.75 13.26
C ARG A 283 58.82 -2.31 12.02
N ASP A 284 58.19 -2.38 10.85
CA ASP A 284 58.83 -1.99 9.59
C ASP A 284 59.23 -0.51 9.59
N LEU A 285 58.37 0.38 10.08
CA LEU A 285 58.69 1.82 10.21
C LEU A 285 59.87 2.09 11.15
N VAL A 286 59.96 1.36 12.28
CA VAL A 286 61.12 1.48 13.19
C VAL A 286 62.39 1.01 12.49
N THR A 287 62.32 -0.10 11.76
CA THR A 287 63.47 -0.66 11.03
C THR A 287 63.91 0.29 9.91
N LEU A 288 62.96 0.90 9.20
CA LEU A 288 63.23 1.88 8.15
C LEU A 288 63.86 3.15 8.72
N SER A 289 63.35 3.66 9.86
CA SER A 289 63.94 4.80 10.57
C SER A 289 65.39 4.52 10.95
N GLN A 290 65.67 3.35 11.53
CA GLN A 290 67.03 2.95 11.90
C GLN A 290 67.96 2.87 10.69
N ASN A 291 67.48 2.36 9.56
CA ASN A 291 68.25 2.30 8.32
C ASN A 291 68.51 3.70 7.73
N VAL A 292 67.52 4.60 7.79
CA VAL A 292 67.68 6.00 7.36
C VAL A 292 68.67 6.72 8.27
N ASP A 293 68.61 6.51 9.58
CA ASP A 293 69.55 7.08 10.55
C ASP A 293 70.99 6.61 10.24
N GLN A 294 71.18 5.31 9.99
CA GLN A 294 72.48 4.76 9.60
C GLN A 294 72.99 5.34 8.27
N ILE A 295 72.11 5.53 7.28
CA ILE A 295 72.49 6.14 6.00
C ILE A 295 72.87 7.61 6.17
N CYS A 296 72.09 8.39 6.94
CA CYS A 296 72.38 9.79 7.25
C CYS A 296 73.72 9.94 7.99
N GLU A 297 74.02 9.07 8.96
CA GLU A 297 75.32 9.01 9.64
C GLU A 297 76.46 8.71 8.65
N SER A 298 76.28 7.75 7.75
CA SER A 298 77.29 7.38 6.76
C SER A 298 77.60 8.49 5.72
N LEU A 299 76.63 9.36 5.45
CA LEU A 299 76.75 10.48 4.50
C LEU A 299 77.15 11.80 5.16
N GLY A 300 77.24 11.87 6.49
CA GLY A 300 77.58 13.08 7.24
C GLY A 300 76.49 14.17 7.20
N ILE A 301 75.23 13.81 6.96
CA ILE A 301 74.11 14.73 6.85
C ILE A 301 73.36 14.76 8.19
N ALA A 302 73.25 15.93 8.83
CA ALA A 302 72.44 16.09 10.03
C ALA A 302 70.94 15.97 9.68
N MET A 303 70.23 15.10 10.41
CA MET A 303 68.84 14.73 10.16
C MET A 303 67.85 15.91 10.18
N SER A 304 68.21 17.05 10.77
CA SER A 304 67.38 18.27 10.76
C SER A 304 67.22 18.91 9.38
N SER A 305 68.00 18.50 8.38
CA SER A 305 67.94 19.04 7.01
C SER A 305 66.93 18.34 6.09
N VAL A 306 66.38 17.19 6.50
CA VAL A 306 65.54 16.33 5.64
C VAL A 306 64.04 16.51 5.90
N ILE A 307 63.64 17.09 7.04
CA ILE A 307 62.22 17.20 7.46
C ILE A 307 61.68 18.66 7.33
N THR A 308 62.33 19.51 6.52
CA THR A 308 61.74 20.83 6.15
C THR A 308 61.11 20.74 4.77
#